data_AF-A0A520GVD6-F1
#
_entry.id   AF-A0A520GVD6-F1
#
_cell.length_a   1.000
_cell.length_b   1.000
_cell.length_c   1.000
_cell.angle_alpha   90.00
_cell.angle_beta   90.00
_cell.angle_gamma   90.00
#
_symmetry.space_group_name_H-M   'P 1'
#
loop_
_entity.id
_entity.type
_entity.pdbx_description
1 polymer ?
#
loop_
_entity_poly.entity_id
_entity_poly.type
_entity_poly.pdbx_seq_one_letter_code
_entity_poly.pdbx_strand_id
1 'polypeptide(L)'
;MIPKTMKAAVIHDFGQPLHIEEVAVREPAENEILVKVIACGVCHTDLHACTGDWPAKPKMPLIPGHEAIGYVVALGSGVKHIKDGDVVGVPWLYSACGCCEYCYTGWE
;
A
#
# COMPACT_ATOMS: atom_id res chain seq x y z
N MET A 1 7.22 18.34 -6.86
CA MET A 1 6.93 17.63 -8.12
C MET A 1 7.07 16.14 -7.85
N ILE A 2 6.07 15.35 -8.23
CA ILE A 2 6.07 13.89 -8.05
C ILE A 2 7.03 13.29 -9.08
N PRO A 3 7.98 12.41 -8.69
CA PRO A 3 8.91 11.81 -9.63
C PRO A 3 8.18 10.82 -10.55
N LYS A 4 8.70 10.61 -11.76
CA LYS A 4 8.13 9.64 -12.70
C LYS A 4 8.32 8.19 -12.23
N THR A 5 9.40 7.93 -11.48
CA THR A 5 9.72 6.62 -10.92
C THR A 5 10.03 6.71 -9.43
N MET A 6 9.97 5.57 -8.76
CA MET A 6 10.36 5.38 -7.36
C MET A 6 11.10 4.07 -7.20
N LYS A 7 11.93 3.97 -6.16
CA LYS A 7 12.51 2.70 -5.74
C LYS A 7 11.47 1.85 -5.01
N ALA A 8 11.41 0.57 -5.35
CA ALA A 8 10.62 -0.42 -4.63
C ALA A 8 11.42 -1.73 -4.46
N ALA A 9 11.15 -2.45 -3.38
CA ALA A 9 11.57 -3.84 -3.25
C ALA A 9 10.52 -4.72 -3.95
N VAL A 10 10.91 -5.43 -5.00
CA VAL A 10 10.03 -6.21 -5.87
C VAL A 10 10.43 -7.68 -5.80
N ILE A 11 9.45 -8.56 -5.68
CA ILE A 11 9.61 -10.00 -5.87
C ILE A 11 8.84 -10.42 -7.12
N HIS A 12 9.49 -11.15 -8.03
CA HIS A 12 8.90 -11.53 -9.33
C HIS A 12 8.22 -12.90 -9.31
N ASP A 13 8.63 -13.78 -8.40
CA ASP A 13 8.02 -15.09 -8.21
C ASP A 13 8.19 -15.55 -6.76
N PHE A 14 7.34 -16.47 -6.31
CA PHE A 14 7.31 -16.91 -4.92
C PHE A 14 8.66 -17.51 -4.48
N GLY A 15 9.08 -17.17 -3.27
CA GLY A 15 10.32 -17.66 -2.67
C GLY A 15 11.61 -17.12 -3.29
N GLN A 16 11.53 -16.21 -4.28
CA GLN A 16 12.70 -15.54 -4.83
C GLN A 16 13.17 -14.38 -3.92
N PRO A 17 14.45 -13.97 -4.03
CA PRO A 17 14.94 -12.77 -3.35
C PRO A 17 14.19 -11.51 -3.80
N LEU A 18 14.13 -10.52 -2.90
CA LEU A 18 13.68 -9.17 -3.25
C LEU A 18 14.76 -8.44 -4.06
N HIS A 19 14.34 -7.73 -5.09
CA HIS A 19 15.18 -6.86 -5.91
C HIS A 19 14.78 -5.41 -5.71
N ILE A 20 15.76 -4.51 -5.56
CA ILE A 20 15.49 -3.07 -5.54
C ILE A 20 15.43 -2.58 -6.98
N GLU A 21 14.26 -2.09 -7.39
CA GLU A 21 13.98 -1.68 -8.76
C GLU A 21 13.43 -0.25 -8.82
N GLU A 22 13.63 0.41 -9.96
CA GLU A 22 12.94 1.66 -10.30
C GLU A 22 11.61 1.30 -10.98
N VAL A 23 10.49 1.63 -10.34
CA VAL A 23 9.13 1.38 -10.83
C VAL A 23 8.40 2.70 -11.05
N ALA A 24 7.39 2.73 -11.93
CA ALA A 24 6.61 3.94 -12.17
C ALA A 24 5.83 4.36 -10.91
N VAL A 25 5.82 5.66 -10.63
CA VAL A 25 4.89 6.22 -9.64
C VAL A 25 3.51 6.30 -10.27
N ARG A 26 2.51 5.70 -9.63
CA ARG A 26 1.12 5.71 -10.11
C ARG A 26 0.43 7.01 -9.72
N GLU A 27 -0.39 7.54 -10.62
CA GLU A 27 -1.31 8.63 -10.28
C GLU A 27 -2.49 8.05 -9.48
N PRO A 28 -2.94 8.72 -8.41
CA PRO A 28 -4.06 8.23 -7.63
C PRO A 28 -5.37 8.32 -8.44
N ALA A 29 -6.19 7.27 -8.38
CA ALA A 29 -7.55 7.30 -8.90
C ALA A 29 -8.45 8.24 -8.06
N GLU A 30 -9.70 8.44 -8.49
CA GLU A 30 -10.64 9.42 -7.90
C GLU A 30 -10.69 9.40 -6.36
N ASN A 31 -10.74 8.23 -5.72
CA ASN A 31 -10.87 8.08 -4.27
C ASN A 31 -9.57 7.59 -3.59
N GLU A 32 -8.42 7.76 -4.24
CA GLU A 32 -7.13 7.34 -3.72
C GLU A 32 -6.27 8.56 -3.32
N ILE A 33 -5.29 8.30 -2.47
CA ILE A 33 -4.21 9.25 -2.15
C ILE A 33 -2.88 8.63 -2.55
N LEU A 34 -1.94 9.46 -2.99
CA LEU A 34 -0.56 9.03 -3.19
C LEU A 34 0.26 9.41 -1.96
N VAL A 35 0.91 8.41 -1.35
CA VAL A 35 1.71 8.58 -0.14
C VAL A 35 3.19 8.42 -0.47
N LYS A 36 4.00 9.42 -0.11
CA LYS A 36 5.44 9.28 -0.04
C LYS A 36 5.79 8.57 1.27
N VAL A 37 6.01 7.26 1.16
CA VAL A 37 6.44 6.40 2.27
C VAL A 37 7.80 6.86 2.78
N ILE A 38 7.92 7.05 4.10
CA ILE A 38 9.19 7.38 4.78
C ILE A 38 9.77 6.18 5.54
N ALA A 39 8.90 5.27 5.98
CA ALA A 39 9.26 4.02 6.62
C ALA A 39 8.13 3.00 6.41
N CYS A 40 8.48 1.73 6.35
CA CYS A 40 7.55 0.62 6.32
C CYS A 40 8.08 -0.48 7.24
N GLY A 41 7.23 -0.98 8.13
CA GLY A 41 7.50 -2.17 8.93
C GLY A 41 7.58 -3.42 8.06
N VAL A 42 8.20 -4.46 8.60
CA VAL A 42 8.25 -5.80 8.01
C VAL A 42 7.83 -6.78 9.07
N CYS A 43 6.83 -7.60 8.76
CA CYS A 43 6.38 -8.67 9.65
C CYS A 43 6.33 -10.02 8.93
N HIS A 44 5.95 -11.07 9.65
CA HIS A 44 5.92 -12.42 9.09
C HIS A 44 4.88 -12.57 7.96
N THR A 45 3.82 -11.75 7.98
CA THR A 45 2.82 -11.74 6.91
C THR A 45 3.42 -11.33 5.57
N ASP A 46 4.40 -10.42 5.55
CA ASP A 46 5.12 -10.09 4.32
C ASP A 46 5.92 -11.30 3.79
N LEU A 47 6.52 -12.08 4.70
CA LEU A 47 7.20 -13.32 4.33
C LEU A 47 6.22 -14.33 3.73
N HIS A 48 5.06 -14.52 4.34
CA HIS A 48 4.03 -15.43 3.82
C HIS A 48 3.54 -15.03 2.42
N ALA A 49 3.36 -13.73 2.19
CA ALA A 49 3.01 -13.20 0.87
C ALA A 49 4.13 -13.47 -0.16
N CYS A 50 5.39 -13.28 0.23
CA CYS A 50 6.56 -13.53 -0.62
C CYS A 50 6.81 -15.02 -0.89
N THR A 51 6.54 -15.92 0.06
CA THR A 51 6.72 -17.38 -0.12
C THR A 51 5.51 -18.05 -0.78
N GLY A 52 4.36 -17.38 -0.81
CA GLY A 52 3.15 -17.87 -1.45
C GLY A 52 2.42 -18.96 -0.66
N ASP A 53 2.70 -19.05 0.65
CA ASP A 53 2.04 -19.97 1.58
C ASP A 53 0.80 -19.35 2.24
N TRP A 54 0.50 -18.08 1.98
CA TRP A 54 -0.75 -17.43 2.38
C TRP A 54 -1.94 -17.98 1.58
N PRO A 55 -3.11 -18.24 2.20
CA PRO A 55 -4.29 -18.80 1.49
C PRO A 55 -4.74 -17.94 0.31
N ALA A 56 -4.69 -16.61 0.47
CA ALA A 56 -4.96 -15.65 -0.59
C ALA A 56 -3.65 -15.28 -1.30
N LYS A 57 -3.36 -15.97 -2.42
CA LYS A 57 -2.11 -15.74 -3.15
C LYS A 57 -2.06 -14.33 -3.74
N PRO A 58 -1.00 -13.54 -3.47
CA PRO A 58 -0.84 -12.23 -4.08
C PRO A 58 -0.56 -12.37 -5.59
N LYS A 59 -0.86 -11.32 -6.34
CA LYS A 59 -0.49 -11.21 -7.75
C LYS A 59 0.98 -10.86 -7.86
N MET A 60 1.68 -11.50 -8.81
CA MET A 60 3.08 -11.22 -9.13
C MET A 60 3.19 -10.27 -10.35
N PRO A 61 4.22 -9.43 -10.43
CA PRO A 61 5.22 -9.16 -9.38
C PRO A 61 4.61 -8.44 -8.18
N LEU A 62 5.15 -8.68 -6.99
CA LEU A 62 4.66 -8.12 -5.72
C LEU A 62 5.66 -7.10 -5.15
N ILE A 63 5.14 -5.98 -4.67
CA ILE A 63 5.85 -5.06 -3.75
C ILE A 63 5.23 -5.31 -2.36
N PRO A 64 5.91 -6.02 -1.44
CA PRO A 64 5.38 -6.32 -0.11
C PRO A 64 5.45 -5.10 0.81
N GLY A 65 4.90 -5.24 2.02
CA GLY A 65 4.84 -4.19 3.04
C GLY A 65 3.43 -3.64 3.23
N HIS A 66 3.00 -3.58 4.49
CA HIS A 66 1.64 -3.17 4.87
C HIS A 66 1.59 -2.40 6.20
N GLU A 67 2.74 -1.91 6.64
CA GLU A 67 2.92 -1.20 7.90
C GLU A 67 3.64 0.14 7.62
N ALA A 68 3.11 0.92 6.67
CA ALA A 68 3.77 2.13 6.18
C ALA A 68 3.31 3.41 6.87
N ILE A 69 4.22 4.36 6.99
CA ILE A 69 3.93 5.75 7.36
C ILE A 69 4.56 6.69 6.32
N GLY A 70 3.89 7.80 6.05
CA GLY A 70 4.37 8.75 5.05
C GLY A 70 3.61 10.06 5.03
N TYR A 71 3.88 10.83 3.98
CA TYR A 71 3.21 12.09 3.69
C TYR A 71 2.35 11.97 2.44
N VAL A 72 1.17 12.55 2.46
CA VAL A 72 0.34 12.69 1.26
C VAL A 72 1.02 13.65 0.28
N VAL A 73 1.16 13.25 -0.99
CA VAL A 73 1.82 14.05 -2.05
C VAL A 73 0.96 14.24 -3.31
N ALA A 74 -0.19 13.57 -3.39
CA ALA A 74 -1.25 13.82 -4.36
C ALA A 74 -2.57 13.19 -3.90
N LEU A 75 -3.67 13.72 -4.44
CA LEU A 75 -5.03 13.35 -4.11
C LEU A 75 -5.80 13.06 -5.41
N GLY A 76 -6.61 12.02 -5.39
CA GLY A 76 -7.68 11.84 -6.36
C GLY A 76 -8.76 12.94 -6.24
N SER A 77 -9.49 13.17 -7.32
CA SER A 77 -10.53 14.22 -7.40
C SER A 77 -11.68 14.07 -6.39
N GLY A 78 -11.94 12.85 -5.94
CA GLY A 78 -12.99 12.48 -4.99
C GLY A 78 -12.58 12.64 -3.52
N VAL A 79 -11.29 12.78 -3.21
CA VAL A 79 -10.82 12.92 -1.83
C VAL A 79 -11.14 14.30 -1.27
N LYS A 80 -11.91 14.38 -0.18
CA LYS A 80 -12.39 15.65 0.41
C LYS A 80 -11.87 15.97 1.82
N HIS A 81 -11.39 14.96 2.55
CA HIS A 81 -11.10 15.07 3.99
C HIS A 81 -9.62 14.91 4.34
N ILE A 82 -8.77 14.72 3.33
CA ILE A 82 -7.31 14.61 3.44
C ILE A 82 -6.71 15.69 2.54
N LYS A 83 -5.56 16.27 2.94
CA LYS A 83 -4.84 17.27 2.13
C LYS A 83 -3.39 16.88 1.88
N ASP A 84 -2.81 17.50 0.86
CA ASP A 84 -1.37 17.41 0.60
C ASP A 84 -0.56 17.80 1.84
N GLY A 85 0.49 17.03 2.13
CA GLY A 85 1.35 17.20 3.30
C GLY A 85 0.87 16.54 4.59
N ASP A 86 -0.35 16.00 4.65
CA ASP A 86 -0.82 15.27 5.84
C ASP A 86 0.06 14.03 6.10
N VAL A 87 0.28 13.73 7.39
CA VAL A 87 0.92 12.49 7.83
C VAL A 87 -0.12 11.40 7.93
N VAL A 88 0.10 10.29 7.24
CA VAL A 88 -0.83 9.15 7.21
C VAL A 88 -0.11 7.83 7.47
N GLY A 89 -0.79 6.93 8.18
CA GLY A 89 -0.42 5.52 8.27
C GLY A 89 -1.23 4.69 7.28
N VAL A 90 -0.63 3.63 6.75
CA VAL A 90 -1.28 2.67 5.86
C VAL A 90 -1.43 1.35 6.61
N PRO A 91 -2.63 1.02 7.11
CA PRO A 91 -2.88 -0.25 7.78
C PRO A 91 -3.03 -1.40 6.78
N TRP A 92 -3.03 -2.64 7.27
CA TRP A 92 -3.21 -3.86 6.48
C TRP A 92 -4.53 -3.90 5.69
N LEU A 93 -5.59 -3.34 6.27
CA LEU A 93 -6.91 -3.38 5.66
C LEU A 93 -6.98 -2.44 4.45
N TYR A 94 -7.15 -3.02 3.26
CA TYR A 94 -7.26 -2.26 2.02
C TYR A 94 -8.53 -1.39 1.97
N SER A 95 -9.67 -1.93 2.41
CA SER A 95 -10.94 -1.21 2.36
C SER A 95 -11.97 -1.77 3.33
N ALA A 96 -12.79 -0.87 3.87
CA ALA A 96 -14.02 -1.15 4.59
C ALA A 96 -15.14 -0.31 3.97
N CYS A 97 -16.36 -0.84 3.87
CA CYS A 97 -17.47 -0.11 3.24
C CYS A 97 -18.03 1.04 4.10
N GLY A 98 -17.75 1.04 5.40
CA GLY A 98 -18.22 2.05 6.35
C GLY A 98 -19.73 2.02 6.65
N CYS A 99 -20.48 1.08 6.06
CA CYS A 99 -21.96 1.08 6.14
C CYS A 99 -22.60 -0.29 6.37
N CYS A 100 -21.85 -1.38 6.42
CA CYS A 100 -22.39 -2.69 6.81
C CYS A 100 -22.42 -2.84 8.34
N GLU A 101 -23.08 -3.89 8.83
CA GLU A 101 -23.15 -4.19 10.27
C GLU A 101 -21.76 -4.26 10.91
N TYR A 102 -20.78 -4.90 10.26
CA TYR A 102 -19.41 -4.98 10.77
C TYR A 102 -18.77 -3.60 10.92
N CYS A 103 -18.86 -2.74 9.89
CA CYS A 103 -18.30 -1.39 9.97
C CYS A 103 -19.01 -0.50 11.00
N TYR A 104 -20.34 -0.60 11.11
CA TYR A 104 -21.08 0.17 12.11
C TYR A 104 -20.80 -0.28 13.55
N THR A 105 -20.39 -1.54 13.74
CA THR A 105 -20.08 -2.12 15.04
C THR A 105 -18.59 -2.14 15.37
N GLY A 106 -17.72 -1.64 14.49
CA GLY A 106 -16.26 -1.54 14.70
C GLY A 106 -15.49 -2.83 14.49
N TRP A 107 -15.98 -3.72 13.61
CA TRP A 107 -15.40 -5.03 13.28
C TRP A 107 -14.76 -5.07 11.88
N GLU A 108 -14.59 -3.92 11.25
CA GLU A 108 -13.86 -3.80 9.98
C GLU A 108 -12.36 -4.09 10.07
#